data_AF-A0A160T7D0-F1
#
_entry.id   AF-A0A160T7D0-F1
#
_cell.length_a   1.000
_cell.length_b   1.000
_cell.length_c   1.000
_cell.angle_alpha   90.00
_cell.angle_beta   90.00
_cell.angle_gamma   90.00
#
_symmetry.space_group_name_H-M   'P 1'
#
loop_
_entity.id
_entity.type
_entity.pdbx_description
1 polymer ?
#
loop_
_entity_poly.entity_id
_entity_poly.type
_entity_poly.pdbx_seq_one_letter_code
_entity_poly.pdbx_strand_id
1 'polypeptide(L)'
;MRRYISTIYIIAAVALIVIFGLIGRVPLGLRWLLVMGVFVGLLALIGREVTGTEQAVALRGGRLDLRFTPGRLDGVLIDSRNKISLSRLQLVLWTVVVLSAWATFALHRVIPVVQGRLLASDTQVVAEVAGLLAGDNVVGEAETRRAAAMLEAITGATVVIPADEDATAAEAFSYAPLDIAFPQEVLLALGISIASLAGAGLIKTNQATNPEGRAQDVAASRLENAQRRAATMGNQVATLESDKEYMLESMQSGLESLDGAPPTQADLDAAQARLAAVTAELQAAQAATERATKRAVELEAARNSAVGELHAYPTATEARWSDMLRGDTVANFQFTDLGKIQMFFFTVILVFAYAALIWSIMSMPMASDVLQLAPSMRLPAFSDSLVITMALSHGGYLATKTTV
;
A
#
# COMPACT_ATOMS: atom_id res chain seq x y z
N MET A 1 -22.95 -17.02 10.54
CA MET A 1 -22.08 -16.41 11.58
C MET A 1 -21.07 -15.41 11.02
N ARG A 2 -20.36 -15.70 9.91
CA ARG A 2 -19.31 -14.82 9.31
C ARG A 2 -19.74 -13.37 9.03
N ARG A 3 -20.90 -13.15 8.38
CA ARG A 3 -21.43 -11.78 8.16
C ARG A 3 -21.56 -10.98 9.46
N TYR A 4 -21.98 -11.63 10.54
CA TYR A 4 -22.12 -10.98 11.85
C TYR A 4 -20.77 -10.60 12.45
N ILE A 5 -19.73 -11.42 12.28
CA ILE A 5 -18.39 -11.14 12.78
C ILE A 5 -17.78 -9.92 12.07
N SER A 6 -17.87 -9.85 10.74
CA SER A 6 -17.42 -8.68 9.97
C SER A 6 -18.19 -7.42 10.39
N THR A 7 -19.51 -7.53 10.58
CA THR A 7 -20.35 -6.42 11.07
C THR A 7 -19.93 -5.95 12.47
N ILE A 8 -19.55 -6.87 13.38
CA ILE A 8 -19.13 -6.53 14.74
C ILE A 8 -17.87 -5.66 14.74
N TYR A 9 -16.82 -6.02 13.98
CA TYR A 9 -15.60 -5.22 13.97
C TYR A 9 -15.78 -3.86 13.28
N ILE A 10 -16.66 -3.76 12.27
CA ILE A 10 -17.02 -2.48 11.65
C ILE A 10 -17.71 -1.58 12.68
N ILE A 11 -18.70 -2.11 13.41
CA ILE A 11 -19.41 -1.36 14.47
C ILE A 11 -18.42 -0.94 15.56
N ALA A 12 -17.54 -1.84 16.00
CA ALA A 12 -16.52 -1.53 17.00
C ALA A 12 -15.55 -0.44 16.52
N ALA A 13 -15.11 -0.50 15.25
CA ALA A 13 -14.26 0.53 14.66
C ALA A 13 -14.95 1.89 14.61
N VAL A 14 -16.22 1.95 14.18
CA VAL A 14 -17.02 3.17 14.18
C VAL A 14 -17.15 3.73 15.60
N ALA A 15 -17.47 2.88 16.58
CA ALA A 15 -17.55 3.30 17.98
C ALA A 15 -16.22 3.87 18.49
N LEU A 16 -15.09 3.22 18.18
CA LEU A 16 -13.75 3.70 18.55
C LEU A 16 -13.40 5.03 17.87
N ILE A 17 -13.74 5.21 16.59
CA ILE A 17 -13.54 6.46 15.87
C ILE A 17 -14.31 7.59 16.56
N VAL A 18 -15.58 7.37 16.91
CA VAL A 18 -16.41 8.35 17.62
C VAL A 18 -15.83 8.65 19.00
N ILE A 19 -15.45 7.62 19.77
CA ILE A 19 -14.85 7.77 21.10
C ILE A 19 -13.58 8.61 20.98
N PHE A 20 -12.57 8.18 20.21
CA PHE A 20 -11.31 8.91 20.07
C PHE A 20 -11.51 10.32 19.48
N GLY A 21 -12.42 10.45 18.54
CA GLY A 21 -12.78 11.72 17.94
C GLY A 21 -13.57 12.66 18.84
N LEU A 22 -14.12 12.23 19.99
CA LEU A 22 -14.83 13.11 20.92
C LEU A 22 -14.07 13.34 22.24
N ILE A 23 -12.91 12.72 22.45
CA ILE A 23 -12.09 12.95 23.63
C ILE A 23 -11.44 14.35 23.57
N GLY A 24 -12.12 15.37 24.09
CA GLY A 24 -11.62 16.75 24.13
C GLY A 24 -10.40 16.97 25.03
N ARG A 25 -10.02 15.99 25.87
CA ARG A 25 -8.84 16.07 26.77
C ARG A 25 -7.52 15.72 26.07
N VAL A 26 -7.59 15.13 24.88
CA VAL A 26 -6.42 14.68 24.13
C VAL A 26 -6.14 15.69 23.01
N PRO A 27 -4.87 16.05 22.76
CA PRO A 27 -4.50 16.93 21.64
C PRO A 27 -5.06 16.42 20.31
N LEU A 28 -5.46 17.35 19.43
CA LEU A 28 -6.11 17.02 18.16
C LEU A 28 -5.26 16.10 17.28
N GLY A 29 -3.96 16.38 17.16
CA GLY A 29 -3.04 15.51 16.42
C GLY A 29 -2.99 14.08 16.95
N LEU A 30 -2.96 13.89 18.28
CA LEU A 30 -2.93 12.55 18.87
C LEU A 30 -4.25 11.80 18.66
N ARG A 31 -5.40 12.49 18.72
CA ARG A 31 -6.71 11.91 18.37
C ARG A 31 -6.72 11.43 16.92
N TRP A 32 -6.16 12.22 16.01
CA TRP A 32 -6.03 11.82 14.61
C TRP A 32 -5.21 10.54 14.44
N LEU A 33 -4.08 10.40 15.15
CA LEU A 33 -3.29 9.16 15.12
C LEU A 33 -4.08 7.95 15.67
N LEU A 34 -4.88 8.13 16.72
CA LEU A 34 -5.74 7.07 17.24
C LEU A 34 -6.81 6.66 16.21
N VAL A 35 -7.50 7.62 15.60
CA VAL A 35 -8.48 7.38 14.52
C VAL A 35 -7.82 6.70 13.33
N MET A 36 -6.64 7.15 12.91
CA MET A 36 -5.84 6.54 11.84
C MET A 36 -5.48 5.09 12.19
N GLY A 37 -5.08 4.82 13.43
CA GLY A 37 -4.81 3.47 13.94
C GLY A 37 -6.03 2.55 13.86
N VAL A 38 -7.24 3.05 14.17
CA VAL A 38 -8.48 2.30 14.01
C VAL A 38 -8.76 1.97 12.54
N PHE A 39 -8.58 2.93 11.62
CA PHE A 39 -8.71 2.68 10.18
C PHE A 39 -7.75 1.61 9.68
N VAL A 40 -6.46 1.69 10.07
CA VAL A 40 -5.45 0.68 9.71
C VAL A 40 -5.82 -0.69 10.27
N GLY A 41 -6.25 -0.76 11.53
CA GLY A 41 -6.69 -2.00 12.16
C GLY A 41 -7.90 -2.61 11.47
N LEU A 42 -8.90 -1.80 11.10
CA LEU A 42 -10.07 -2.24 10.36
C LEU A 42 -9.68 -2.81 8.99
N LEU A 43 -8.82 -2.12 8.24
CA LEU A 43 -8.34 -2.60 6.94
C LEU A 43 -7.54 -3.90 7.06
N ALA A 44 -6.75 -4.06 8.13
CA ALA A 44 -6.01 -5.29 8.39
C ALA A 44 -6.94 -6.48 8.70
N LEU A 45 -8.01 -6.24 9.47
CA LEU A 45 -9.04 -7.23 9.75
C LEU A 45 -9.80 -7.63 8.47
N ILE A 46 -10.17 -6.65 7.65
CA ILE A 46 -10.80 -6.89 6.34
C ILE A 46 -9.85 -7.71 5.45
N GLY A 47 -8.56 -7.34 5.37
CA GLY A 47 -7.56 -8.07 4.60
C GLY A 47 -7.42 -9.54 5.04
N ARG A 48 -7.43 -9.78 6.35
CA ARG A 48 -7.39 -11.11 6.95
C ARG A 48 -8.59 -11.97 6.55
N GLU A 49 -9.77 -11.39 6.45
CA GLU A 49 -11.00 -12.09 6.08
C GLU A 49 -11.12 -12.34 4.58
N VAL A 50 -10.66 -11.40 3.75
CA VAL A 50 -10.69 -11.51 2.28
C VAL A 50 -9.73 -12.59 1.78
N THR A 51 -8.59 -12.76 2.44
CA THR A 51 -7.55 -13.72 2.04
C THR A 51 -7.59 -15.04 2.82
N GLY A 52 -8.51 -15.17 3.77
CA GLY A 52 -8.67 -16.40 4.54
C GLY A 52 -9.30 -17.51 3.70
N THR A 53 -8.91 -18.75 3.98
CA THR A 53 -9.43 -19.94 3.28
C THR A 53 -10.31 -20.77 4.21
N GLU A 54 -11.38 -21.34 3.64
CA GLU A 54 -12.23 -22.31 4.33
C GLU A 54 -11.81 -23.70 3.88
N GLN A 55 -11.36 -24.53 4.81
CA GLN A 55 -10.99 -25.92 4.55
C GLN A 55 -12.00 -26.85 5.22
N ALA A 56 -12.60 -27.73 4.43
CA ALA A 56 -13.45 -28.78 4.94
C ALA A 56 -12.57 -29.93 5.48
N VAL A 57 -12.56 -30.10 6.80
CA VAL A 57 -11.88 -31.19 7.47
C VAL A 57 -12.87 -32.32 7.69
N ALA A 58 -12.62 -33.48 7.09
CA ALA A 58 -13.44 -34.67 7.29
C ALA A 58 -13.22 -35.20 8.72
N LEU A 59 -14.27 -35.18 9.55
CA LEU A 59 -14.26 -35.79 10.86
C LEU A 59 -14.54 -37.29 10.77
N ARG A 60 -14.02 -38.04 11.74
CA ARG A 60 -14.33 -39.46 11.91
C ARG A 60 -15.84 -39.61 12.15
N GLY A 61 -16.54 -40.28 11.23
CA GLY A 61 -18.01 -40.41 11.23
C GLY A 61 -18.74 -39.66 10.11
N GLY A 62 -18.03 -39.14 9.10
CA GLY A 62 -18.65 -38.60 7.88
C GLY A 62 -19.20 -37.18 8.01
N ARG A 63 -18.97 -36.51 9.14
CA ARG A 63 -19.28 -35.08 9.32
C ARG A 63 -18.14 -34.23 8.78
N LEU A 64 -18.46 -33.18 8.02
CA LEU A 64 -17.50 -32.20 7.54
C LEU A 64 -17.48 -31.02 8.51
N ASP A 65 -16.30 -30.70 9.04
CA ASP A 65 -16.05 -29.48 9.83
C ASP A 65 -15.41 -28.42 8.93
N LEU A 66 -16.05 -27.27 8.78
CA LEU A 66 -15.51 -26.16 8.00
C LEU A 66 -14.64 -25.31 8.92
N ARG A 67 -13.32 -25.52 8.85
CA ARG A 67 -12.36 -24.70 9.61
C ARG A 67 -11.89 -23.53 8.76
N PHE A 68 -12.02 -22.35 9.34
CA PHE A 68 -11.50 -21.12 8.75
C PHE A 68 -10.06 -20.90 9.19
N THR A 69 -9.17 -20.77 8.22
CA THR A 69 -7.78 -20.36 8.46
C THR A 69 -7.68 -18.87 8.12
N PRO A 70 -7.40 -17.99 9.12
CA PRO A 70 -7.25 -16.57 8.87
C PRO A 70 -6.18 -16.30 7.82
N GLY A 71 -6.48 -15.38 6.91
CA GLY A 71 -5.54 -14.94 5.89
C GLY A 71 -4.51 -13.96 6.43
N ARG A 72 -3.95 -13.14 5.53
CA ARG A 72 -2.91 -12.18 5.84
C ARG A 72 -3.47 -10.82 6.22
N LEU A 73 -2.79 -10.13 7.14
CA LEU A 73 -3.17 -8.77 7.56
C LEU A 73 -3.01 -7.73 6.45
N ASP A 74 -2.05 -7.92 5.53
CA ASP A 74 -1.85 -7.09 4.34
C ASP A 74 -2.76 -7.51 3.16
N GLY A 75 -3.74 -8.38 3.41
CA GLY A 75 -4.61 -8.95 2.38
C GLY A 75 -5.44 -7.93 1.60
N VAL A 76 -5.70 -6.74 2.15
CA VAL A 76 -6.40 -5.66 1.45
C VAL A 76 -5.62 -5.15 0.23
N LEU A 77 -4.29 -5.29 0.25
CA LEU A 77 -3.40 -4.90 -0.83
C LEU A 77 -3.32 -5.95 -1.95
N ILE A 78 -3.87 -7.15 -1.71
CA ILE A 78 -3.81 -8.27 -2.64
C ILE A 78 -4.93 -8.12 -3.69
N ASP A 79 -4.53 -8.26 -4.95
CA ASP A 79 -5.40 -8.23 -6.11
C ASP A 79 -5.94 -9.62 -6.48
N SER A 80 -6.86 -9.71 -7.44
CA SER A 80 -7.44 -10.99 -7.91
C SER A 80 -6.41 -12.01 -8.40
N ARG A 81 -5.20 -11.54 -8.76
CA ARG A 81 -4.05 -12.35 -9.21
C ARG A 81 -3.17 -12.86 -8.06
N ASN A 82 -3.64 -12.72 -6.81
CA ASN A 82 -2.88 -13.04 -5.60
C ASN A 82 -1.55 -12.28 -5.50
N LYS A 83 -1.50 -11.04 -5.98
CA LYS A 83 -0.32 -10.16 -5.95
C LYS A 83 -0.64 -8.86 -5.23
N ILE A 84 0.33 -8.33 -4.49
CA ILE A 84 0.23 -7.00 -3.92
C ILE A 84 0.32 -5.96 -5.05
N SER A 85 -0.66 -5.05 -5.12
CA SER A 85 -0.69 -4.02 -6.16
C SER A 85 -0.32 -2.63 -5.64
N LEU A 86 0.43 -1.89 -6.45
CA LEU A 86 0.78 -0.50 -6.14
C LEU A 86 -0.46 0.40 -6.08
N SER A 87 -1.45 0.18 -6.96
CA SER A 87 -2.68 0.96 -6.99
C SER A 87 -3.54 0.77 -5.74
N ARG A 88 -3.61 -0.45 -5.19
CA ARG A 88 -4.31 -0.72 -3.93
C ARG A 88 -3.58 -0.07 -2.75
N LEU A 89 -2.25 -0.10 -2.76
CA LEU A 89 -1.45 0.61 -1.76
C LEU A 89 -1.71 2.12 -1.80
N GLN A 90 -1.68 2.74 -2.99
CA GLN A 90 -2.00 4.15 -3.19
C GLN A 90 -3.38 4.50 -2.61
N LEU A 91 -4.40 3.73 -3.00
CA LEU A 91 -5.76 3.93 -2.51
C LEU A 91 -5.85 3.79 -0.99
N VAL A 92 -5.25 2.75 -0.42
CA VAL A 92 -5.27 2.51 1.04
C VAL A 92 -4.57 3.64 1.79
N LEU A 93 -3.38 4.07 1.34
CA LEU A 93 -2.63 5.16 1.96
C LEU A 93 -3.42 6.47 1.94
N TRP A 94 -3.96 6.86 0.78
CA TRP A 94 -4.78 8.07 0.65
C TRP A 94 -6.06 7.99 1.47
N THR A 95 -6.74 6.85 1.44
CA THR A 95 -7.97 6.65 2.22
C THR A 95 -7.69 6.77 3.72
N VAL A 96 -6.64 6.11 4.21
CA VAL A 96 -6.27 6.17 5.63
C VAL A 96 -5.95 7.60 6.04
N VAL A 97 -5.12 8.32 5.28
CA VAL A 97 -4.71 9.70 5.66
C VAL A 97 -5.89 10.67 5.56
N VAL A 98 -6.59 10.71 4.43
CA VAL A 98 -7.62 11.72 4.14
C VAL A 98 -8.89 11.46 4.94
N LEU A 99 -9.38 10.21 4.99
CA LEU A 99 -10.63 9.90 5.67
C LEU A 99 -10.49 9.99 7.19
N SER A 100 -9.33 9.59 7.75
CA SER A 100 -9.09 9.77 9.19
C SER A 100 -8.95 11.24 9.57
N ALA A 101 -8.32 12.07 8.73
CA ALA A 101 -8.21 13.51 8.98
C ALA A 101 -9.58 14.18 8.94
N TRP A 102 -10.37 13.90 7.91
CA TRP A 102 -11.73 14.39 7.79
C TRP A 102 -12.60 13.96 8.98
N ALA A 103 -12.58 12.67 9.35
CA ALA A 103 -13.36 12.16 10.48
C ALA A 103 -12.95 12.84 11.79
N THR A 104 -11.66 13.09 11.99
CA THR A 104 -11.16 13.76 13.20
C THR A 104 -11.62 15.21 13.25
N PHE A 105 -11.51 15.96 12.15
CA PHE A 105 -11.99 17.34 12.09
C PHE A 105 -13.52 17.43 12.26
N ALA A 106 -14.28 16.57 11.59
CA ALA A 106 -15.74 16.52 11.70
C ALA A 106 -16.16 16.27 13.16
N LEU A 107 -15.59 15.26 13.80
CA LEU A 107 -15.90 14.96 15.20
C LEU A 107 -15.44 16.07 16.14
N HIS A 108 -14.29 16.69 15.87
CA HIS A 108 -13.81 17.81 16.67
C HIS A 108 -14.77 19.01 16.64
N ARG A 109 -15.32 19.34 15.48
CA ARG A 109 -16.32 20.41 15.30
C ARG A 109 -17.70 20.06 15.87
N VAL A 110 -17.98 18.77 16.05
CA VAL A 110 -19.23 18.32 16.68
C VAL A 110 -19.18 18.45 18.22
N ILE A 111 -17.99 18.56 18.84
CA ILE A 111 -17.85 18.64 20.31
C ILE A 111 -18.67 19.78 20.94
N PRO A 112 -18.58 21.06 20.47
CA PRO A 112 -19.39 22.15 21.03
C PRO A 112 -20.90 21.90 20.92
N VAL A 113 -21.34 21.26 19.83
CA VAL A 113 -22.75 20.92 19.59
C VAL A 113 -23.24 19.85 20.57
N VAL A 114 -22.47 18.78 20.74
CA VAL A 114 -22.79 17.70 21.70
C VAL A 114 -22.76 18.19 23.14
N GLN A 115 -21.92 19.19 23.45
CA GLN A 115 -21.87 19.82 24.77
C GLN A 115 -22.98 20.85 25.00
N GLY A 116 -23.82 21.13 24.01
CA GLY A 116 -24.87 22.15 24.08
C GLY A 116 -24.34 23.58 24.14
N ARG A 117 -23.08 23.81 23.75
CA ARG A 117 -22.45 25.14 23.68
C ARG A 117 -22.81 25.90 22.40
N LEU A 118 -22.98 25.18 21.29
CA LEU A 118 -23.41 25.71 20.00
C LEU A 118 -24.61 24.91 19.48
N LEU A 119 -25.61 25.59 18.93
CA LEU A 119 -26.70 24.93 18.21
C LEU A 119 -26.35 24.82 16.72
N ALA A 120 -26.69 23.68 16.09
CA ALA A 120 -26.36 23.38 14.69
C ALA A 120 -27.08 24.29 13.66
N SER A 121 -27.89 25.24 14.12
CA SER A 121 -28.75 26.05 13.24
C SER A 121 -29.03 27.47 13.73
N ASP A 122 -28.32 28.05 14.71
CA ASP A 122 -28.71 29.40 15.18
C ASP A 122 -27.59 30.33 15.67
N THR A 123 -27.81 31.61 15.35
CA THR A 123 -27.38 32.94 15.87
C THR A 123 -26.49 33.10 17.13
N GLN A 124 -26.06 32.04 17.81
CA GLN A 124 -25.35 32.06 19.10
C GLN A 124 -23.81 32.02 19.01
N VAL A 125 -23.21 31.86 17.81
CA VAL A 125 -21.74 31.90 17.65
C VAL A 125 -21.16 33.23 18.15
N VAL A 126 -21.87 34.33 17.88
CA VAL A 126 -21.49 35.67 18.35
C VAL A 126 -21.55 35.74 19.88
N ALA A 127 -22.57 35.15 20.50
CA ALA A 127 -22.74 35.12 21.96
C ALA A 127 -21.68 34.26 22.65
N GLU A 128 -21.26 33.14 22.05
CA GLU A 128 -20.21 32.27 22.61
C GLU A 128 -18.83 32.95 22.52
N VAL A 129 -18.50 33.57 21.38
CA VAL A 129 -17.27 34.36 21.24
C VAL A 129 -17.29 35.58 22.18
N ALA A 130 -18.45 36.20 22.38
CA ALA A 130 -18.61 37.29 23.36
C ALA A 130 -18.38 36.80 24.80
N GLY A 131 -18.85 35.60 25.14
CA GLY A 131 -18.56 34.93 26.41
C GLY A 131 -17.09 34.63 26.60
N LEU A 132 -16.42 34.10 25.58
CA LEU A 132 -14.97 33.85 25.62
C LEU A 132 -14.16 35.15 25.79
N LEU A 133 -14.60 36.25 25.16
CA LEU A 133 -13.98 37.57 25.31
C LEU A 133 -14.28 38.22 26.67
N ALA A 134 -15.45 37.96 27.24
CA ALA A 134 -15.85 38.48 28.54
C ALA A 134 -15.13 37.77 29.71
N GLY A 135 -14.74 36.51 29.52
CA GLY A 135 -14.16 35.68 30.58
C GLY A 135 -15.20 35.37 31.66
N ASP A 136 -14.88 35.65 32.93
CA ASP A 136 -15.81 35.49 34.06
C ASP A 136 -16.82 36.65 34.18
N ASN A 137 -16.75 37.66 33.30
CA ASN A 137 -17.64 38.82 33.36
C ASN A 137 -18.97 38.57 32.64
N VAL A 138 -20.00 39.32 33.04
CA VAL A 138 -21.32 39.29 32.36
C VAL A 138 -21.14 39.78 30.93
N VAL A 139 -21.64 39.01 29.96
CA VAL A 139 -21.59 39.36 28.54
C VAL A 139 -22.43 40.61 28.30
N GLY A 140 -21.75 41.71 27.96
CA GLY A 140 -22.37 42.99 27.65
C GLY A 140 -22.46 43.25 26.14
N GLU A 141 -23.18 44.29 25.77
CA GLU A 141 -23.36 44.71 24.37
C GLU A 141 -22.04 45.06 23.67
N ALA A 142 -21.04 45.53 24.44
CA ALA A 142 -19.70 45.83 23.94
C ALA A 142 -18.92 44.55 23.59
N GLU A 143 -19.02 43.51 24.40
CA GLU A 143 -18.39 42.21 24.18
C GLU A 143 -19.02 41.50 22.97
N THR A 144 -20.34 41.57 22.83
CA THR A 144 -21.07 41.05 21.65
C THR A 144 -20.66 41.78 20.37
N ARG A 145 -20.49 43.10 20.41
CA ARG A 145 -19.95 43.87 19.28
C ARG A 145 -18.51 43.52 18.94
N ARG A 146 -17.64 43.31 19.93
CA ARG A 146 -16.25 42.85 19.70
C ARG A 146 -16.21 41.45 19.10
N ALA A 147 -17.05 40.54 19.59
CA ALA A 147 -17.18 39.19 19.08
C ALA A 147 -17.63 39.18 17.62
N ALA A 148 -18.65 39.97 17.28
CA ALA A 148 -19.13 40.14 15.91
C ALA A 148 -18.02 40.68 15.00
N ALA A 149 -17.31 41.72 15.43
CA ALA A 149 -16.19 42.30 14.67
C ALA A 149 -15.02 41.31 14.50
N MET A 150 -14.74 40.47 15.50
CA MET A 150 -13.71 39.42 15.39
C MET A 150 -14.13 38.31 14.42
N LEU A 151 -15.39 37.88 14.48
CA LEU A 151 -15.94 36.90 13.55
C LEU A 151 -15.92 37.44 12.12
N GLU A 152 -16.33 38.68 11.91
CA GLU A 152 -16.25 39.37 10.62
C GLU A 152 -14.80 39.46 10.12
N ALA A 153 -13.85 39.82 10.98
CA ALA A 153 -12.43 39.89 10.62
C ALA A 153 -11.80 38.52 10.27
N ILE A 154 -12.21 37.46 10.96
CA ILE A 154 -11.68 36.10 10.75
C ILE A 154 -12.27 35.45 9.49
N THR A 155 -13.50 35.81 9.14
CA THR A 155 -14.29 35.08 8.12
C THR A 155 -14.56 35.90 6.86
N GLY A 156 -14.43 37.23 6.93
CA GLY A 156 -14.75 38.16 5.86
C GLY A 156 -16.26 38.33 5.61
N ALA A 157 -17.12 37.73 6.42
CA ALA A 157 -18.57 37.84 6.29
C ALA A 157 -19.14 38.85 7.28
N THR A 158 -19.99 39.76 6.80
CA THR A 158 -20.64 40.80 7.62
C THR A 158 -21.56 40.16 8.65
N VAL A 159 -21.30 40.41 9.94
CA VAL A 159 -22.12 39.88 11.03
C VAL A 159 -23.12 40.95 11.46
N VAL A 160 -24.40 40.74 11.16
CA VAL A 160 -25.48 41.64 11.60
C VAL A 160 -25.96 41.24 12.99
N ILE A 161 -25.79 42.13 13.98
CA ILE A 161 -26.37 41.95 15.31
C ILE A 161 -27.82 42.49 15.26
N PRO A 162 -28.86 41.65 15.40
CA PRO A 162 -30.23 42.14 15.40
C PRO A 162 -30.47 43.06 16.61
N ALA A 163 -31.04 44.24 16.34
CA ALA A 163 -31.36 45.23 17.37
C ALA A 163 -32.66 44.92 18.13
N ASP A 164 -33.53 44.06 17.57
CA ASP A 164 -34.83 43.64 18.11
C ASP A 164 -35.07 42.14 17.84
N GLU A 165 -35.83 41.46 18.71
CA GLU A 165 -36.15 40.02 18.64
C GLU A 165 -36.84 39.58 17.32
N ASP A 166 -37.44 40.52 16.59
CA ASP A 166 -38.23 40.26 15.37
C ASP A 166 -37.52 40.61 14.04
N ALA A 167 -36.24 41.03 14.08
CA ALA A 167 -35.50 41.33 12.85
C ALA A 167 -35.20 40.02 12.08
N THR A 168 -35.90 39.78 10.97
CA THR A 168 -35.72 38.61 10.10
C THR A 168 -34.23 38.40 9.81
N ALA A 169 -33.70 37.26 10.26
CA ALA A 169 -32.31 36.83 10.18
C ALA A 169 -31.71 36.95 8.78
N ALA A 170 -31.27 38.15 8.41
CA ALA A 170 -30.53 38.39 7.19
C ALA A 170 -29.05 38.09 7.49
N GLU A 171 -28.58 36.97 6.93
CA GLU A 171 -27.24 36.39 7.02
C GLU A 171 -26.81 35.92 8.42
N ALA A 172 -27.65 35.05 9.01
CA ALA A 172 -27.23 34.25 10.16
C ALA A 172 -25.97 33.44 9.83
N PHE A 173 -24.95 33.57 10.67
CA PHE A 173 -23.75 32.76 10.63
C PHE A 173 -24.12 31.29 10.89
N SER A 174 -24.31 30.52 9.82
CA SER A 174 -24.69 29.12 9.92
C SER A 174 -23.46 28.29 10.27
N TYR A 175 -23.36 27.86 11.53
CA TYR A 175 -22.34 26.90 11.94
C TYR A 175 -22.66 25.51 11.37
N ALA A 176 -21.88 25.07 10.39
CA ALA A 176 -22.02 23.75 9.77
C ALA A 176 -20.80 22.87 10.13
N PRO A 177 -20.87 22.03 11.18
CA PRO A 177 -19.73 21.22 11.65
C PRO A 177 -19.16 20.28 10.58
N LEU A 178 -20.01 19.85 9.65
CA LEU A 178 -19.67 18.92 8.57
C LEU A 178 -19.16 19.62 7.30
N ASP A 179 -19.19 20.96 7.24
CA ASP A 179 -18.69 21.72 6.09
C ASP A 179 -17.16 21.79 6.11
N ILE A 180 -16.54 20.69 5.67
CA ILE A 180 -15.09 20.52 5.51
C ILE A 180 -14.84 20.26 4.03
N ALA A 181 -14.33 21.27 3.33
CA ALA A 181 -14.08 21.16 1.90
C ALA A 181 -12.74 20.48 1.63
N PHE A 182 -12.76 19.58 0.64
CA PHE A 182 -11.56 18.97 0.08
C PHE A 182 -11.03 19.84 -1.06
N PRO A 183 -9.74 20.22 -1.06
CA PRO A 183 -9.11 20.88 -2.19
C PRO A 183 -9.25 20.05 -3.46
N GLN A 184 -9.44 20.73 -4.59
CA GLN A 184 -9.62 20.05 -5.89
C GLN A 184 -8.42 19.17 -6.22
N GLU A 185 -7.23 19.54 -5.77
CA GLU A 185 -5.97 18.83 -6.01
C GLU A 185 -5.94 17.50 -5.23
N VAL A 186 -6.49 17.47 -4.02
CA VAL A 186 -6.63 16.25 -3.21
C VAL A 186 -7.68 15.33 -3.84
N LEU A 187 -8.79 15.89 -4.30
CA LEU A 187 -9.82 15.16 -5.05
C LEU A 187 -9.28 14.65 -6.39
N LEU A 188 -8.42 15.41 -7.07
CA LEU A 188 -7.74 14.99 -8.29
C LEU A 188 -6.71 13.90 -8.00
N ALA A 189 -5.93 13.99 -6.93
CA ALA A 189 -5.00 12.92 -6.54
C ALA A 189 -5.75 11.61 -6.22
N LEU A 190 -6.87 11.71 -5.49
CA LEU A 190 -7.74 10.57 -5.21
C LEU A 190 -8.42 10.05 -6.50
N GLY A 191 -8.94 10.95 -7.32
CA GLY A 191 -9.60 10.66 -8.59
C GLY A 191 -8.66 10.05 -9.62
N ILE A 192 -7.42 10.51 -9.70
CA ILE A 192 -6.34 9.92 -10.52
C ILE A 192 -5.99 8.53 -9.99
N SER A 193 -5.96 8.32 -8.68
CA SER A 193 -5.73 6.98 -8.10
C SER A 193 -6.86 6.01 -8.47
N ILE A 194 -8.12 6.46 -8.42
CA ILE A 194 -9.30 5.68 -8.84
C ILE A 194 -9.31 5.44 -10.36
N ALA A 195 -9.04 6.46 -11.16
CA ALA A 195 -8.99 6.38 -12.62
C ALA A 195 -7.83 5.49 -13.09
N SER A 196 -6.67 5.58 -12.44
CA SER A 196 -5.52 4.69 -12.67
C SER A 196 -5.84 3.26 -12.29
N LEU A 197 -6.57 3.03 -11.18
CA LEU A 197 -7.05 1.70 -10.81
C LEU A 197 -8.02 1.13 -11.85
N ALA A 198 -8.97 1.93 -12.33
CA ALA A 198 -9.93 1.53 -13.36
C ALA A 198 -9.26 1.28 -14.72
N GLY A 199 -8.41 2.21 -15.17
CA GLY A 199 -7.66 2.11 -16.42
C GLY A 199 -6.67 0.94 -16.42
N ALA A 200 -5.93 0.75 -15.31
CA ALA A 200 -5.08 -0.43 -15.14
C ALA A 200 -5.89 -1.73 -15.09
N GLY A 201 -7.10 -1.70 -14.51
CA GLY A 201 -8.03 -2.83 -14.49
C GLY A 201 -8.44 -3.26 -15.91
N LEU A 202 -8.80 -2.33 -16.78
CA LEU A 202 -9.19 -2.62 -18.18
C LEU A 202 -8.04 -3.23 -18.98
N ILE A 203 -6.86 -2.61 -18.93
CA ILE A 203 -5.65 -3.13 -19.62
C ILE A 203 -5.33 -4.54 -19.13
N LYS A 204 -5.35 -4.74 -17.80
CA LYS A 204 -5.07 -6.06 -17.21
C LYS A 204 -6.14 -7.09 -17.54
N THR A 205 -7.40 -6.69 -17.67
CA THR A 205 -8.48 -7.60 -18.05
C THR A 205 -8.28 -8.09 -19.49
N ASN A 206 -7.97 -7.20 -20.42
CA ASN A 206 -7.67 -7.58 -21.81
C ASN A 206 -6.46 -8.51 -21.90
N GLN A 207 -5.39 -8.22 -21.16
CA GLN A 207 -4.22 -9.09 -21.06
C GLN A 207 -4.55 -10.45 -20.42
N ALA A 208 -5.42 -10.47 -19.41
CA ALA A 208 -5.88 -11.69 -18.75
C ALA A 208 -6.73 -12.59 -19.66
N THR A 209 -7.45 -12.00 -20.63
CA THR A 209 -8.26 -12.74 -21.61
C THR A 209 -7.49 -13.11 -22.87
N ASN A 210 -6.21 -12.72 -23.00
CA ASN A 210 -5.41 -13.00 -24.19
C ASN A 210 -4.40 -14.14 -23.93
N PRO A 211 -4.77 -15.41 -24.17
CA PRO A 211 -3.89 -16.57 -23.96
C PRO A 211 -2.77 -16.70 -24.99
N GLU A 212 -2.89 -16.06 -26.16
CA GLU A 212 -1.90 -16.08 -27.25
C GLU A 212 -1.16 -14.74 -27.39
N GLY A 213 -1.11 -13.98 -26.30
CA GLY A 213 -0.48 -12.67 -26.32
C GLY A 213 1.04 -12.73 -26.45
N ARG A 214 1.63 -11.64 -26.94
CA ARG A 214 3.07 -11.48 -27.18
C ARG A 214 3.92 -11.77 -25.92
N ALA A 215 3.39 -11.55 -24.72
CA ALA A 215 4.09 -11.89 -23.48
C ALA A 215 4.19 -13.41 -23.26
N GLN A 216 3.19 -14.19 -23.68
CA GLN A 216 3.21 -15.65 -23.62
C GLN A 216 4.25 -16.22 -24.59
N ASP A 217 4.34 -15.68 -25.80
CA ASP A 217 5.36 -16.08 -26.78
C ASP A 217 6.78 -15.85 -26.21
N VAL A 218 7.02 -14.67 -25.66
CA VAL A 218 8.31 -14.33 -25.04
C VAL A 218 8.60 -15.25 -23.85
N ALA A 219 7.61 -15.60 -23.05
CA ALA A 219 7.77 -16.54 -21.94
C ALA A 219 8.08 -17.96 -22.43
N ALA A 220 7.40 -18.43 -23.47
CA ALA A 220 7.63 -19.74 -24.09
C ALA A 220 9.05 -19.85 -24.66
N SER A 221 9.49 -18.86 -25.44
CA SER A 221 10.85 -18.84 -25.98
C SER A 221 11.91 -18.81 -24.88
N ARG A 222 11.65 -18.11 -23.76
CA ARG A 222 12.58 -18.07 -22.62
C ARG A 222 12.65 -19.38 -21.87
N LEU A 223 11.50 -20.06 -21.68
CA LEU A 223 11.47 -21.37 -21.08
C LEU A 223 12.25 -22.37 -21.92
N GLU A 224 12.01 -22.41 -23.23
CA GLU A 224 12.72 -23.27 -24.16
C GLU A 224 14.24 -23.02 -24.12
N ASN A 225 14.65 -21.75 -24.16
CA ASN A 225 16.06 -21.39 -24.05
C ASN A 225 16.68 -21.77 -22.68
N ALA A 226 15.90 -21.67 -21.59
CA ALA A 226 16.35 -22.07 -20.26
C ALA A 226 16.52 -23.60 -20.16
N GLN A 227 15.57 -24.37 -20.71
CA GLN A 227 15.64 -25.83 -20.78
C GLN A 227 16.83 -26.29 -21.63
N ARG A 228 17.05 -25.67 -22.79
CA ARG A 228 18.23 -25.96 -23.64
C ARG A 228 19.53 -25.70 -22.90
N ARG A 229 19.66 -24.55 -22.22
CA ARG A 229 20.85 -24.23 -21.41
C ARG A 229 21.07 -25.23 -20.28
N ALA A 230 20.01 -25.61 -19.57
CA ALA A 230 20.09 -26.60 -18.51
C ALA A 230 20.56 -27.97 -19.05
N ALA A 231 20.06 -28.39 -20.20
CA ALA A 231 20.50 -29.62 -20.87
C ALA A 231 21.98 -29.55 -21.30
N THR A 232 22.40 -28.44 -21.92
CA THR A 232 23.81 -28.25 -22.31
C THR A 232 24.75 -28.27 -21.12
N MET A 233 24.38 -27.60 -20.01
CA MET A 233 25.17 -27.60 -18.79
C MET A 233 25.20 -28.98 -18.12
N GLY A 234 24.07 -29.70 -18.12
CA GLY A 234 24.02 -31.09 -17.66
C GLY A 234 24.96 -32.01 -18.44
N ASN A 235 25.02 -31.85 -19.77
CA ASN A 235 25.96 -32.59 -20.60
C ASN A 235 27.42 -32.23 -20.27
N GLN A 236 27.73 -30.97 -19.97
CA GLN A 236 29.07 -30.55 -19.54
C GLN A 236 29.48 -31.15 -18.19
N VAL A 237 28.55 -31.24 -17.25
CA VAL A 237 28.77 -31.93 -15.97
C VAL A 237 29.08 -33.41 -16.23
N ALA A 238 28.29 -34.08 -17.07
CA ALA A 238 28.52 -35.48 -17.42
C ALA A 238 29.90 -35.72 -18.06
N THR A 239 30.37 -34.79 -18.92
CA THR A 239 31.73 -34.87 -19.49
C THR A 239 32.83 -34.66 -18.44
N LEU A 240 32.65 -33.72 -17.52
CA LEU A 240 33.63 -33.48 -16.45
C LEU A 240 33.68 -34.65 -15.44
N GLU A 241 32.55 -35.32 -15.20
CA GLU A 241 32.48 -36.53 -14.39
C GLU A 241 33.25 -37.68 -15.06
N SER A 242 33.06 -37.91 -16.36
CA SER A 242 33.82 -38.91 -17.10
C SER A 242 35.31 -38.59 -17.15
N ASP A 243 35.70 -37.32 -17.32
CA ASP A 243 37.10 -36.91 -17.35
C ASP A 243 37.78 -37.12 -15.99
N LYS A 244 37.07 -36.83 -14.90
CA LYS A 244 37.54 -37.10 -13.54
C LYS A 244 37.75 -38.59 -13.31
N GLU A 245 36.82 -39.44 -13.77
CA GLU A 245 36.90 -40.89 -13.59
C GLU A 245 38.04 -41.49 -14.41
N TYR A 246 38.19 -41.09 -15.67
CA TYR A 246 39.33 -41.45 -16.51
C TYR A 246 40.67 -41.02 -15.89
N MET A 247 40.72 -39.81 -15.31
CA MET A 247 41.93 -39.33 -14.62
C MET A 247 42.27 -40.20 -13.41
N LEU A 248 41.29 -40.56 -12.58
CA LEU A 248 41.50 -41.45 -11.44
C LEU A 248 42.00 -42.84 -11.87
N GLU A 249 41.41 -43.41 -12.92
CA GLU A 249 41.83 -44.71 -13.47
C GLU A 249 43.24 -44.66 -14.07
N SER A 250 43.58 -43.58 -14.78
CA SER A 250 44.94 -43.36 -15.31
C SER A 250 45.99 -43.20 -14.19
N MET A 251 45.61 -42.56 -13.07
CA MET A 251 46.48 -42.45 -11.90
C MET A 251 46.68 -43.82 -11.24
N GLN A 252 45.62 -44.63 -11.15
CA GLN A 252 45.64 -45.95 -10.52
C GLN A 252 46.48 -46.95 -11.33
N SER A 253 46.31 -46.98 -12.65
CA SER A 253 47.14 -47.80 -13.56
C SER A 253 48.59 -47.31 -13.64
N GLY A 254 48.83 -46.00 -13.58
CA GLY A 254 50.17 -45.43 -13.49
C GLY A 254 50.93 -45.91 -12.24
N LEU A 255 50.25 -45.98 -11.09
CA LEU A 255 50.80 -46.54 -9.85
C LEU A 255 51.14 -48.04 -9.95
N GLU A 256 50.35 -48.83 -10.69
CA GLU A 256 50.61 -50.26 -10.91
C GLU A 256 51.77 -50.52 -11.89
N SER A 257 52.03 -49.60 -12.82
CA SER A 257 53.09 -49.72 -13.84
C SER A 257 54.50 -49.36 -13.34
N LEU A 258 54.62 -48.81 -12.12
CA LEU A 258 55.90 -48.48 -11.51
C LEU A 258 56.60 -49.78 -11.07
N ASP A 259 57.65 -50.17 -11.81
CA ASP A 259 58.48 -51.35 -11.59
C ASP A 259 59.39 -51.20 -10.34
N GLY A 260 58.78 -51.00 -9.17
CA GLY A 260 59.44 -50.93 -7.86
C GLY A 260 59.98 -49.56 -7.42
N ALA A 261 59.86 -48.50 -8.22
CA ALA A 261 60.23 -47.14 -7.82
C ALA A 261 59.02 -46.40 -7.21
N PRO A 262 59.06 -45.98 -5.93
CA PRO A 262 57.97 -45.22 -5.33
C PRO A 262 57.82 -43.85 -6.02
N PRO A 263 56.59 -43.37 -6.27
CA PRO A 263 56.35 -42.07 -6.89
C PRO A 263 56.99 -40.95 -6.05
N THR A 264 57.55 -39.94 -6.70
CA THR A 264 58.16 -38.82 -5.96
C THR A 264 57.08 -37.95 -5.32
N GLN A 265 57.40 -37.29 -4.21
CA GLN A 265 56.46 -36.40 -3.51
C GLN A 265 55.91 -35.30 -4.45
N ALA A 266 56.75 -34.80 -5.36
CA ALA A 266 56.34 -33.79 -6.35
C ALA A 266 55.28 -34.31 -7.35
N ASP A 267 55.34 -35.60 -7.72
CA ASP A 267 54.36 -36.23 -8.62
C ASP A 267 53.01 -36.40 -7.91
N LEU A 268 53.04 -36.78 -6.63
CA LEU A 268 51.84 -36.90 -5.79
C LEU A 268 51.17 -35.53 -5.59
N ASP A 269 51.96 -34.50 -5.29
CA ASP A 269 51.45 -33.13 -5.09
C ASP A 269 50.87 -32.57 -6.40
N ALA A 270 51.51 -32.83 -7.55
CA ALA A 270 51.02 -32.43 -8.86
C ALA A 270 49.71 -33.15 -9.25
N ALA A 271 49.60 -34.44 -8.93
CA ALA A 271 48.39 -35.23 -9.19
C ALA A 271 47.23 -34.79 -8.28
N GLN A 272 47.51 -34.52 -7.00
CA GLN A 272 46.52 -33.96 -6.06
C GLN A 272 46.05 -32.57 -6.51
N ALA A 273 46.95 -31.71 -6.98
CA ALA A 273 46.58 -30.39 -7.49
C ALA A 273 45.68 -30.47 -8.73
N ARG A 274 45.94 -31.41 -9.65
CA ARG A 274 45.08 -31.65 -10.83
C ARG A 274 43.71 -32.19 -10.44
N LEU A 275 43.66 -33.14 -9.50
CA LEU A 275 42.40 -33.67 -8.98
C LEU A 275 41.58 -32.56 -8.31
N ALA A 276 42.23 -31.72 -7.48
CA ALA A 276 41.59 -30.59 -6.84
C ALA A 276 41.01 -29.59 -7.87
N ALA A 277 41.76 -29.27 -8.93
CA ALA A 277 41.29 -28.39 -10.00
C ALA A 277 40.04 -28.95 -10.71
N VAL A 278 40.07 -30.21 -11.14
CA VAL A 278 38.93 -30.87 -11.82
C VAL A 278 37.71 -30.96 -10.89
N THR A 279 37.92 -31.28 -9.61
CA THR A 279 36.81 -31.31 -8.65
C THR A 279 36.18 -29.94 -8.41
N ALA A 280 36.97 -28.87 -8.37
CA ALA A 280 36.46 -27.51 -8.23
C ALA A 280 35.67 -27.08 -9.48
N GLU A 281 36.14 -27.43 -10.67
CA GLU A 281 35.43 -27.16 -11.93
C GLU A 281 34.11 -27.94 -12.00
N LEU A 282 34.11 -29.22 -11.63
CA LEU A 282 32.90 -30.04 -11.55
C LEU A 282 31.87 -29.45 -10.58
N GLN A 283 32.30 -29.05 -9.39
CA GLN A 283 31.40 -28.41 -8.41
C GLN A 283 30.81 -27.09 -8.95
N ALA A 284 31.62 -26.27 -9.62
CA ALA A 284 31.13 -25.04 -10.25
C ALA A 284 30.13 -25.33 -11.37
N ALA A 285 30.38 -26.35 -12.20
CA ALA A 285 29.50 -26.79 -13.27
C ALA A 285 28.18 -27.37 -12.75
N GLN A 286 28.22 -28.18 -11.68
CA GLN A 286 27.04 -28.71 -11.00
C GLN A 286 26.19 -27.57 -10.43
N ALA A 287 26.80 -26.63 -9.70
CA ALA A 287 26.11 -25.46 -9.16
C ALA A 287 25.50 -24.56 -10.27
N ALA A 288 26.16 -24.43 -11.42
CA ALA A 288 25.62 -23.72 -12.57
C ALA A 288 24.41 -24.44 -13.18
N THR A 289 24.48 -25.77 -13.29
CA THR A 289 23.39 -26.62 -13.80
C THR A 289 22.17 -26.58 -12.88
N GLU A 290 22.36 -26.65 -11.57
CA GLU A 290 21.28 -26.50 -10.58
C GLU A 290 20.59 -25.14 -10.70
N ARG A 291 21.34 -24.04 -10.90
CA ARG A 291 20.74 -22.72 -11.12
C ARG A 291 19.95 -22.66 -12.43
N ALA A 292 20.47 -23.27 -13.49
CA ALA A 292 19.81 -23.29 -14.81
C ALA A 292 18.51 -24.11 -14.79
N THR A 293 18.54 -25.30 -14.19
CA THR A 293 17.37 -26.17 -14.01
C THR A 293 16.32 -25.51 -13.14
N LYS A 294 16.70 -24.95 -11.99
CA LYS A 294 15.80 -24.19 -11.13
C LYS A 294 15.12 -23.05 -11.88
N ARG A 295 15.87 -22.31 -12.71
CA ARG A 295 15.31 -21.23 -13.53
C ARG A 295 14.30 -21.73 -14.57
N ALA A 296 14.54 -22.88 -15.20
CA ALA A 296 13.59 -23.48 -16.12
C ALA A 296 12.29 -23.89 -15.40
N VAL A 297 12.40 -24.53 -14.24
CA VAL A 297 11.25 -24.91 -13.39
C VAL A 297 10.44 -23.68 -12.96
N GLU A 298 11.10 -22.60 -12.54
CA GLU A 298 10.41 -21.36 -12.15
C GLU A 298 9.65 -20.72 -13.33
N LEU A 299 10.23 -20.71 -14.53
CA LEU A 299 9.57 -20.18 -15.74
C LEU A 299 8.37 -21.04 -16.15
N GLU A 300 8.49 -22.36 -16.02
CA GLU A 300 7.40 -23.29 -16.29
C GLU A 300 6.24 -23.12 -15.30
N ALA A 301 6.53 -23.06 -14.01
CA ALA A 301 5.54 -22.81 -12.97
C ALA A 301 4.83 -21.44 -13.15
N ALA A 302 5.59 -20.40 -13.51
CA ALA A 302 5.06 -19.07 -13.81
C ALA A 302 4.11 -19.08 -15.01
N ARG A 303 4.42 -19.85 -16.07
CA ARG A 303 3.56 -20.01 -17.23
C ARG A 303 2.27 -20.78 -16.87
N ASN A 304 2.39 -21.84 -16.08
CA ASN A 304 1.26 -22.66 -15.68
C ASN A 304 0.30 -21.93 -14.72
N SER A 305 0.80 -20.97 -13.94
CA SER A 305 0.02 -20.13 -13.03
C SER A 305 -0.44 -18.81 -13.67
N ALA A 306 -0.22 -18.65 -14.97
CA ALA A 306 -0.57 -17.43 -15.70
C ALA A 306 -2.09 -17.31 -15.89
N VAL A 307 -2.58 -16.08 -15.85
CA VAL A 307 -3.94 -15.73 -16.25
C VAL A 307 -3.81 -14.84 -17.49
N GLY A 308 -4.02 -15.43 -18.68
CA GLY A 308 -3.67 -14.79 -19.95
C GLY A 308 -2.19 -14.42 -19.97
N GLU A 309 -1.84 -13.20 -20.37
CA GLU A 309 -0.46 -12.69 -20.35
C GLU A 309 0.08 -12.37 -18.95
N LEU A 310 -0.78 -12.36 -17.91
CA LEU A 310 -0.43 -11.89 -16.58
C LEU A 310 0.07 -13.03 -15.70
N HIS A 311 1.13 -12.76 -14.95
CA HIS A 311 1.58 -13.69 -13.92
C HIS A 311 0.71 -13.54 -12.67
N ALA A 312 0.16 -14.64 -12.17
CA ALA A 312 -0.57 -14.73 -10.90
C ALA A 312 0.09 -15.78 -9.98
N TYR A 313 -0.15 -15.68 -8.68
CA TYR A 313 0.19 -16.77 -7.76
C TYR A 313 -1.02 -17.69 -7.55
N PRO A 314 -0.81 -18.99 -7.28
CA PRO A 314 -1.89 -19.91 -6.93
C PRO A 314 -2.64 -19.48 -5.67
N THR A 315 -1.94 -18.89 -4.70
CA THR A 315 -2.49 -18.55 -3.40
C THR A 315 -2.07 -17.15 -2.93
N ALA A 316 -2.94 -16.47 -2.18
CA ALA A 316 -2.65 -15.15 -1.58
C ALA A 316 -1.50 -15.19 -0.56
N THR A 317 -1.17 -16.38 -0.02
CA THR A 317 -0.04 -16.60 0.87
C THR A 317 1.31 -16.36 0.19
N GLU A 318 1.40 -16.55 -1.12
CA GLU A 318 2.64 -16.36 -1.88
C GLU A 318 2.92 -14.91 -2.28
N ALA A 319 1.94 -14.01 -2.12
CA ALA A 319 2.08 -12.61 -2.52
C ALA A 319 3.25 -11.92 -1.81
N ARG A 320 4.07 -11.16 -2.55
CA ARG A 320 5.26 -10.49 -2.01
C ARG A 320 5.12 -8.99 -2.14
N TRP A 321 5.67 -8.26 -1.17
CA TRP A 321 5.75 -6.79 -1.22
C TRP A 321 6.53 -6.29 -2.44
N SER A 322 7.53 -7.06 -2.89
CA SER A 322 8.28 -6.77 -4.10
C SER A 322 7.45 -6.87 -5.39
N ASP A 323 6.30 -7.54 -5.39
CA ASP A 323 5.44 -7.65 -6.59
C ASP A 323 4.86 -6.30 -7.01
N MET A 324 4.70 -5.35 -6.08
CA MET A 324 4.18 -4.02 -6.42
C MET A 324 5.14 -3.25 -7.33
N LEU A 325 6.44 -3.55 -7.26
CA LEU A 325 7.51 -2.89 -8.01
C LEU A 325 7.98 -3.73 -9.20
N ARG A 326 7.43 -4.94 -9.39
CA ARG A 326 7.82 -5.85 -10.48
C ARG A 326 6.85 -5.79 -11.64
N GLY A 327 7.29 -6.36 -12.77
CA GLY A 327 6.46 -6.55 -13.95
C GLY A 327 5.18 -7.35 -13.66
N ASP A 328 4.12 -7.04 -14.42
CA ASP A 328 2.81 -7.70 -14.29
C ASP A 328 2.66 -8.97 -15.16
N THR A 329 3.47 -9.13 -16.22
CA THR A 329 3.32 -10.19 -17.23
C THR A 329 4.21 -11.39 -16.96
N VAL A 330 3.87 -12.55 -17.54
CA VAL A 330 4.71 -13.76 -17.51
C VAL A 330 6.11 -13.54 -18.08
N ALA A 331 6.28 -12.54 -18.95
CA ALA A 331 7.57 -12.19 -19.52
C ALA A 331 8.40 -11.29 -18.59
N ASN A 332 7.81 -10.45 -17.74
CA ASN A 332 8.56 -9.44 -16.99
C ASN A 332 8.46 -9.53 -15.46
N PHE A 333 7.73 -10.52 -14.91
CA PHE A 333 7.51 -10.66 -13.46
C PHE A 333 8.79 -10.77 -12.60
N GLN A 334 9.90 -11.21 -13.18
CA GLN A 334 11.18 -11.34 -12.47
C GLN A 334 11.92 -10.00 -12.34
N PHE A 335 11.58 -9.02 -13.18
CA PHE A 335 12.28 -7.74 -13.28
C PHE A 335 11.52 -6.64 -12.57
N THR A 336 12.26 -5.69 -12.03
CA THR A 336 11.72 -4.49 -11.44
C THR A 336 11.30 -3.51 -12.54
N ASP A 337 10.11 -2.95 -12.41
CA ASP A 337 9.54 -1.97 -13.33
C ASP A 337 9.91 -0.57 -12.84
N LEU A 338 10.74 0.13 -13.61
CA LEU A 338 11.24 1.45 -13.27
C LEU A 338 10.11 2.49 -13.14
N GLY A 339 9.07 2.38 -13.99
CA GLY A 339 7.91 3.27 -13.93
C GLY A 339 7.12 3.07 -12.63
N LYS A 340 6.96 1.82 -12.18
CA LYS A 340 6.32 1.54 -10.88
C LYS A 340 7.16 2.02 -9.70
N ILE A 341 8.49 1.93 -9.77
CA ILE A 341 9.37 2.47 -8.72
C ILE A 341 9.20 3.98 -8.61
N GLN A 342 9.24 4.70 -9.73
CA GLN A 342 9.04 6.16 -9.74
C GLN A 342 7.69 6.53 -9.13
N MET A 343 6.63 5.82 -9.53
CA MET A 343 5.28 6.01 -8.99
C MET A 343 5.19 5.76 -7.49
N PHE A 344 5.80 4.68 -7.02
CA PHE A 344 5.86 4.33 -5.61
C PHE A 344 6.56 5.43 -4.81
N PHE A 345 7.75 5.85 -5.23
CA PHE A 345 8.52 6.87 -4.54
C PHE A 345 7.76 8.20 -4.45
N PHE A 346 7.19 8.66 -5.57
CA PHE A 346 6.41 9.89 -5.60
C PHE A 346 5.18 9.80 -4.69
N THR A 347 4.47 8.68 -4.73
CA THR A 347 3.30 8.44 -3.87
C THR A 347 3.68 8.52 -2.40
N VAL A 348 4.72 7.78 -1.99
CA VAL A 348 5.14 7.71 -0.58
C VAL A 348 5.51 9.11 -0.10
N ILE A 349 6.39 9.82 -0.82
CA ILE A 349 6.76 11.18 -0.44
C ILE A 349 5.54 12.09 -0.32
N LEU A 350 4.64 12.04 -1.30
CA LEU A 350 3.47 12.91 -1.32
C LEU A 350 2.52 12.64 -0.14
N VAL A 351 2.19 11.37 0.11
CA VAL A 351 1.31 10.98 1.22
C VAL A 351 1.92 11.38 2.56
N PHE A 352 3.21 11.12 2.78
CA PHE A 352 3.87 11.44 4.04
C PHE A 352 4.04 12.96 4.23
N ALA A 353 4.37 13.70 3.18
CA ALA A 353 4.41 15.16 3.24
C ALA A 353 3.02 15.73 3.57
N TYR A 354 1.96 15.19 2.95
CA TYR A 354 0.59 15.60 3.24
C TYR A 354 0.16 15.28 4.68
N ALA A 355 0.48 14.08 5.16
CA ALA A 355 0.25 13.67 6.54
C ALA A 355 1.00 14.60 7.53
N ALA A 356 2.24 14.98 7.22
CA ALA A 356 3.02 15.93 8.03
C ALA A 356 2.39 17.33 8.05
N LEU A 357 1.82 17.79 6.94
CA LEU A 357 1.08 19.06 6.88
C LEU A 357 -0.18 19.02 7.75
N ILE A 358 -0.98 17.96 7.68
CA ILE A 358 -2.15 17.77 8.54
C ILE A 358 -1.73 17.73 10.01
N TRP A 359 -0.70 16.95 10.32
CA TRP A 359 -0.14 16.87 11.68
C TRP A 359 0.28 18.24 12.20
N SER A 360 1.00 19.02 11.39
CA SER A 360 1.47 20.35 11.74
C SER A 360 0.31 21.27 12.12
N ILE A 361 -0.75 21.28 11.31
CA ILE A 361 -1.96 22.08 11.56
C ILE A 361 -2.67 21.63 12.85
N MET A 362 -2.85 20.32 13.03
CA MET A 362 -3.53 19.77 14.20
C MET A 362 -2.72 19.91 15.50
N SER A 363 -1.41 20.15 15.40
CA SER A 363 -0.52 20.28 16.56
C SER A 363 -0.31 21.73 17.00
N MET A 364 -0.91 22.71 16.31
CA MET A 364 -0.80 24.11 16.69
C MET A 364 -1.53 24.37 18.04
N PRO A 365 -0.95 25.12 18.98
CA PRO A 365 -1.53 25.33 20.31
C PRO A 365 -2.95 25.94 20.31
N MET A 366 -3.29 26.75 19.31
CA MET A 366 -4.61 27.37 19.16
C MET A 366 -5.51 26.66 18.15
N ALA A 367 -5.04 25.58 17.51
CA ALA A 367 -5.83 24.88 16.50
C ALA A 367 -7.09 24.26 17.08
N SER A 368 -7.09 23.78 18.34
CA SER A 368 -8.28 23.14 18.90
C SER A 368 -9.47 24.08 18.93
N ASP A 369 -9.26 25.32 19.37
CA ASP A 369 -10.34 26.24 19.65
C ASP A 369 -10.75 26.96 18.37
N VAL A 370 -9.77 27.45 17.60
CA VAL A 370 -10.01 28.14 16.33
C VAL A 370 -10.69 27.22 15.31
N LEU A 371 -10.27 25.96 15.21
CA LEU A 371 -10.87 25.01 14.24
C LEU A 371 -12.26 24.51 14.66
N GLN A 372 -12.57 24.56 15.96
CA GLN A 372 -13.92 24.29 16.44
C GLN A 372 -14.87 25.43 16.04
N LEU A 373 -14.42 26.67 16.10
CA LEU A 373 -15.24 27.87 15.88
C LEU A 373 -15.28 28.35 14.42
N ALA A 374 -14.36 27.87 13.56
CA ALA A 374 -14.34 28.21 12.14
C ALA A 374 -15.66 27.80 11.44
N PRO A 375 -16.32 28.70 10.67
CA PRO A 375 -17.61 28.39 10.00
C PRO A 375 -17.47 27.37 8.88
N SER A 376 -16.37 27.46 8.13
CA SER A 376 -15.98 26.50 7.09
C SER A 376 -14.51 26.15 7.26
N MET A 377 -14.15 24.91 6.99
CA MET A 377 -12.77 24.44 7.03
C MET A 377 -12.37 23.91 5.67
N ARG A 378 -11.14 24.20 5.25
CA ARG A 378 -10.54 23.60 4.05
C ARG A 378 -9.29 22.82 4.45
N LEU A 379 -9.15 21.61 3.93
CA LEU A 379 -7.89 20.86 4.09
C LEU A 379 -6.75 21.56 3.33
N PRO A 380 -5.47 21.27 3.64
CA PRO A 380 -4.33 21.88 2.96
C PRO A 380 -4.36 21.61 1.46
N ALA A 381 -4.29 22.65 0.65
CA ALA A 381 -4.12 22.53 -0.79
C ALA A 381 -2.66 22.22 -1.15
N PHE A 382 -2.44 21.61 -2.31
CA PHE A 382 -1.09 21.46 -2.87
C PHE A 382 -0.66 22.75 -3.58
N SER A 383 0.66 22.97 -3.69
CA SER A 383 1.17 24.06 -4.52
C SER A 383 1.02 23.74 -6.01
N ASP A 384 0.81 24.77 -6.83
CA ASP A 384 0.64 24.62 -8.29
C ASP A 384 1.81 23.85 -8.93
N SER A 385 3.04 24.10 -8.48
CA SER A 385 4.23 23.38 -8.96
C SER A 385 4.20 21.89 -8.63
N LEU A 386 3.68 21.50 -7.46
CA LEU A 386 3.54 20.10 -7.08
C LEU A 386 2.44 19.41 -7.90
N VAL A 387 1.33 20.10 -8.15
CA VAL A 387 0.23 19.60 -9.00
C VAL A 387 0.73 19.33 -10.42
N ILE A 388 1.50 20.26 -11.01
CA ILE A 388 2.11 20.11 -12.33
C ILE A 388 3.09 18.93 -12.36
N THR A 389 3.94 18.80 -11.33
CA THR A 389 4.92 17.70 -11.25
C THR A 389 4.23 16.34 -11.12
N MET A 390 3.14 16.27 -10.35
CA MET A 390 2.32 15.06 -10.22
C MET A 390 1.67 14.68 -11.54
N ALA A 391 1.08 15.66 -12.24
CA ALA A 391 0.44 15.46 -13.54
C ALA A 391 1.45 14.99 -14.60
N LEU A 392 2.65 15.57 -14.64
CA LEU A 392 3.72 15.14 -15.54
C LEU A 392 4.19 13.72 -15.22
N SER A 393 4.38 13.40 -13.94
CA SER A 393 4.78 12.06 -13.51
C SER A 393 3.74 11.00 -13.90
N HIS A 394 2.45 11.23 -13.60
CA HIS A 394 1.35 10.29 -13.89
C HIS A 394 1.00 10.22 -15.39
N GLY A 395 1.01 11.36 -16.08
CA GLY A 395 0.76 11.44 -17.53
C GLY A 395 1.87 10.76 -18.34
N GLY A 396 3.13 10.88 -17.93
CA GLY A 396 4.26 10.20 -18.57
C GLY A 396 4.16 8.67 -18.49
N TYR A 397 3.67 8.13 -17.36
CA TYR A 397 3.47 6.69 -17.20
C TYR A 397 2.37 6.14 -18.11
N LEU A 398 1.24 6.84 -18.25
CA LEU A 398 0.16 6.42 -19.15
C LEU A 398 0.58 6.52 -20.62
N ALA A 399 1.26 7.60 -21.01
CA ALA A 399 1.76 7.79 -22.38
C ALA A 399 2.75 6.69 -22.80
N THR A 400 3.61 6.24 -21.87
CA THR A 400 4.57 5.15 -22.09
C THR A 400 3.89 3.77 -22.17
N LYS A 401 2.74 3.61 -21.51
CA LYS A 401 2.00 2.33 -21.46
C LYS A 401 1.01 2.16 -22.61
N THR A 402 0.69 3.23 -23.34
CA THR A 402 -0.13 3.18 -24.57
C THR A 402 0.71 3.09 -25.85
N THR A 403 2.03 3.27 -25.76
CA THR A 403 2.96 3.17 -26.89
C THR A 403 3.69 1.82 -26.97
N VAL A 404 3.38 0.88 -26.07
CA VAL A 404 3.81 -0.53 -26.09
C VAL A 404 2.57 -1.40 -26.07
#